data_AF-A0AAV2AWH5-F1
#
_entry.id   AF-A0AAV2AWH5-F1
#
_cell.length_a   1.000
_cell.length_b   1.000
_cell.length_c   1.000
_cell.angle_alpha   90.00
_cell.angle_beta   90.00
_cell.angle_gamma   90.00
#
_symmetry.space_group_name_H-M   'P 1'
#
loop_
_entity.id
_entity.type
_entity.pdbx_description
1 polymer ?
#
loop_
_entity_poly.entity_id
_entity_poly.type
_entity_poly.pdbx_seq_one_letter_code
_entity_poly.pdbx_strand_id
1 'polypeptide(L)'
;MGNLYMQDMYKIGQACSQCPENTCCGRQCELAGVRSDFDGLCKTVNSFGPQPEFPRGNVFLWCNFQEGHPNTEWCEFIIEGARNWKTRKVSAGTYATIVLGGGQSSILHFTREMDFSKQMCFKIEYRKGPQIAGDRSNNQLSSVFHSTLSNGYYYLNITSDAKDWTTVDLPISWWGGSSLMYVSFAVPHGAAPQYLDLRQIVLNDGQCGKKAFYG
;
A
#
# COMPACT_ATOMS: atom_id res chain seq x y z
N MET A 1 -18.60 -1.25 -2.85
CA MET A 1 -17.88 -0.10 -3.43
C MET A 1 -18.60 1.17 -2.99
N GLY A 2 -17.88 2.12 -2.40
CA GLY A 2 -18.44 3.41 -2.00
C GLY A 2 -18.33 4.41 -3.15
N ASN A 3 -19.27 5.35 -3.21
CA ASN A 3 -19.25 6.44 -4.17
C ASN A 3 -18.03 7.31 -3.91
N LEU A 4 -17.12 7.42 -4.87
CA LEU A 4 -16.04 8.39 -4.86
C LEU A 4 -16.56 9.70 -5.46
N TYR A 5 -16.31 10.82 -4.78
CA TYR A 5 -16.68 12.15 -5.24
C TYR A 5 -16.09 12.42 -6.63
N MET A 6 -16.92 12.92 -7.56
CA MET A 6 -16.58 13.19 -8.98
C MET A 6 -16.24 11.99 -9.88
N GLN A 7 -16.61 10.75 -9.53
CA GLN A 7 -16.66 9.66 -10.51
C GLN A 7 -18.07 9.44 -11.03
N ASP A 8 -18.18 9.07 -12.31
CA ASP A 8 -19.45 8.61 -12.90
C ASP A 8 -20.03 7.49 -12.03
N MET A 9 -21.25 7.70 -11.52
CA MET A 9 -21.95 6.71 -10.68
C MET A 9 -22.15 5.37 -11.40
N TYR A 10 -22.21 5.40 -12.74
CA TYR A 10 -22.38 4.22 -13.58
C TYR A 10 -21.38 4.27 -14.72
N LYS A 11 -20.59 3.21 -14.87
CA LYS A 11 -19.79 2.98 -16.07
C LYS A 11 -20.61 2.14 -17.04
N ILE A 12 -20.65 2.55 -18.30
CA ILE A 12 -21.27 1.77 -19.37
C ILE A 12 -20.46 0.48 -19.55
N GLY A 13 -21.10 -0.67 -19.33
CA GLY A 13 -20.46 -1.98 -19.43
C GLY A 13 -21.38 -3.10 -18.94
N GLN A 14 -20.95 -4.35 -19.13
CA GLN A 14 -21.67 -5.50 -18.58
C GLN A 14 -21.65 -5.44 -17.05
N ALA A 15 -22.80 -5.72 -16.43
CA ALA A 15 -22.89 -5.90 -14.99
C ALA A 15 -21.82 -6.91 -14.52
N CYS A 16 -21.20 -6.67 -13.37
CA CYS A 16 -20.17 -7.53 -12.77
C CYS A 16 -18.78 -7.55 -13.45
N SER A 17 -18.60 -6.89 -14.61
CA SER A 17 -17.34 -6.94 -15.38
C SER A 17 -16.13 -6.29 -14.69
N GLN A 18 -16.34 -5.47 -13.67
CA GLN A 18 -15.30 -4.80 -12.89
C GLN A 18 -15.31 -5.21 -11.42
N CYS A 19 -15.85 -6.39 -11.11
CA CYS A 19 -15.79 -6.89 -9.74
C CYS A 19 -14.33 -7.21 -9.36
N PRO A 20 -13.82 -6.64 -8.27
CA PRO A 20 -12.46 -6.93 -7.83
C PRO A 20 -12.32 -8.41 -7.47
N GLU A 21 -11.09 -8.88 -7.44
CA GLU A 21 -10.80 -10.21 -6.92
C GLU A 21 -11.37 -10.39 -5.50
N ASN A 22 -11.68 -11.65 -5.17
CA ASN A 22 -12.35 -12.02 -3.92
C ASN A 22 -13.74 -11.36 -3.73
N THR A 23 -14.38 -11.00 -4.83
CA THR A 23 -15.80 -10.67 -4.88
C THR A 23 -16.52 -11.51 -5.93
N CYS A 24 -17.81 -11.73 -5.71
CA CYS A 24 -18.73 -12.38 -6.64
C CYS A 24 -19.82 -11.39 -7.03
N CYS A 25 -20.59 -11.67 -8.07
CA CYS A 25 -21.70 -10.81 -8.46
C CYS A 25 -22.84 -11.58 -9.10
N GLY A 26 -24.07 -11.16 -8.81
CA GLY A 26 -25.29 -11.83 -9.26
C GLY A 26 -25.28 -13.32 -8.91
N ARG A 27 -25.60 -14.16 -9.89
CA ARG A 27 -25.70 -15.62 -9.73
C ARG A 27 -24.39 -16.31 -9.36
N GLN A 28 -23.23 -15.70 -9.66
CA GLN A 28 -21.93 -16.25 -9.24
C GLN A 28 -21.75 -16.23 -7.72
N CYS A 29 -22.45 -15.35 -7.00
CA CYS A 29 -22.43 -15.34 -5.55
C CYS A 29 -23.12 -16.56 -4.94
N GLU A 30 -24.22 -17.02 -5.53
CA GLU A 30 -24.94 -18.20 -5.03
C GLU A 30 -24.05 -19.45 -5.07
N LEU A 31 -23.25 -19.59 -6.13
CA LEU A 31 -22.24 -20.66 -6.26
C LEU A 31 -21.15 -20.58 -5.19
N ALA A 32 -20.85 -19.38 -4.70
CA ALA A 32 -19.91 -19.14 -3.61
C ALA A 32 -20.57 -19.18 -2.21
N GLY A 33 -21.85 -19.55 -2.12
CA GLY A 33 -22.60 -19.57 -0.85
C GLY A 33 -22.93 -18.18 -0.30
N VAL A 34 -22.83 -17.13 -1.13
CA VAL A 34 -23.12 -15.74 -0.77
C VAL A 34 -24.46 -15.33 -1.37
N ARG A 35 -25.35 -14.82 -0.52
CA ARG A 35 -26.65 -14.29 -0.99
C ARG A 35 -26.42 -13.00 -1.77
N SER A 36 -26.84 -12.93 -3.04
CA SER A 36 -26.89 -11.69 -3.82
C SER A 36 -28.32 -11.17 -3.88
N ASP A 37 -28.56 -9.94 -3.41
CA ASP A 37 -29.90 -9.33 -3.41
C ASP A 37 -30.13 -8.43 -4.63
N PHE A 38 -29.06 -8.11 -5.38
CA PHE A 38 -29.10 -7.19 -6.52
C PHE A 38 -28.12 -7.64 -7.62
N ASP A 39 -28.61 -7.70 -8.85
CA ASP A 39 -27.77 -7.94 -10.01
C ASP A 39 -26.86 -6.74 -10.27
N GLY A 40 -25.55 -6.99 -10.39
CA GLY A 40 -24.54 -5.97 -10.62
C GLY A 40 -23.77 -5.49 -9.37
N LEU A 41 -24.18 -5.88 -8.16
CA LEU A 41 -23.42 -5.55 -6.94
C LEU A 41 -22.38 -6.63 -6.62
N CYS A 42 -21.11 -6.24 -6.58
CA CYS A 42 -20.04 -7.12 -6.14
C CYS A 42 -20.11 -7.34 -4.62
N LYS A 43 -20.24 -8.59 -4.18
CA LYS A 43 -20.21 -9.00 -2.77
C LYS A 43 -18.94 -9.77 -2.47
N THR A 44 -18.37 -9.55 -1.29
CA THR A 44 -17.17 -10.26 -0.83
C THR A 44 -17.46 -11.73 -0.59
N VAL A 45 -16.63 -12.62 -1.11
CA VAL A 45 -16.83 -14.08 -0.94
C VAL A 45 -16.36 -14.61 0.42
N ASN A 46 -15.53 -13.84 1.13
CA ASN A 46 -15.04 -14.17 2.47
C ASN A 46 -14.65 -12.89 3.25
N SER A 47 -14.02 -13.06 4.42
CA SER A 47 -13.64 -11.99 5.34
C SER A 47 -12.48 -11.10 4.89
N PHE A 48 -11.82 -11.40 3.77
CA PHE A 48 -10.64 -10.65 3.31
C PHE A 48 -11.00 -9.38 2.53
N GLY A 49 -12.28 -9.14 2.23
CA GLY A 49 -12.73 -8.00 1.45
C GLY A 49 -12.35 -8.10 -0.04
N PRO A 50 -12.66 -7.10 -0.86
CA PRO A 50 -12.16 -7.02 -2.23
C PRO A 50 -10.63 -6.95 -2.24
N GLN A 51 -9.95 -7.72 -3.09
CA GLN A 51 -8.50 -7.63 -3.23
C GLN A 51 -8.11 -6.60 -4.31
N PRO A 52 -7.00 -5.86 -4.13
CA PRO A 52 -6.44 -5.03 -5.18
C PRO A 52 -6.05 -5.88 -6.38
N GLU A 53 -6.37 -5.39 -7.59
CA GLU A 53 -5.88 -5.97 -8.84
C GLU A 53 -4.34 -5.93 -8.88
N PHE A 54 -3.73 -6.94 -9.51
CA PHE A 54 -2.30 -6.94 -9.79
C PHE A 54 -1.91 -5.66 -10.55
N PRO A 55 -0.83 -4.95 -10.17
CA PRO A 55 -0.46 -3.70 -10.80
C PRO A 55 -0.15 -3.88 -12.29
N ARG A 56 -0.55 -2.90 -13.11
CA ARG A 56 -0.26 -2.92 -14.55
C ARG A 56 1.19 -2.52 -14.83
N GLY A 57 1.73 -3.01 -15.94
CA GLY A 57 3.11 -2.71 -16.37
C GLY A 57 4.10 -3.80 -15.93
N ASN A 58 5.39 -3.54 -16.06
CA ASN A 58 6.42 -4.46 -15.59
C ASN A 58 6.67 -4.19 -14.10
N VAL A 59 6.15 -5.07 -13.25
CA VAL A 59 6.21 -4.93 -11.79
C VAL A 59 7.53 -5.50 -11.27
N PHE A 60 8.21 -4.77 -10.39
CA PHE A 60 9.42 -5.23 -9.71
C PHE A 60 9.15 -5.56 -8.24
N LEU A 61 8.25 -4.81 -7.61
CA LEU A 61 7.83 -4.99 -6.24
C LEU A 61 6.31 -4.80 -6.16
N TRP A 62 5.63 -5.74 -5.51
CA TRP A 62 4.22 -5.59 -5.13
C TRP A 62 3.95 -6.24 -3.79
N CYS A 63 3.85 -5.40 -2.77
CA CYS A 63 3.44 -5.79 -1.43
C CYS A 63 2.02 -5.32 -1.19
N ASN A 64 1.05 -6.22 -1.10
CA ASN A 64 -0.32 -5.91 -0.73
C ASN A 64 -0.66 -6.33 0.73
N PHE A 65 0.34 -6.86 1.45
CA PHE A 65 0.28 -7.28 2.85
C PHE A 65 -0.87 -8.24 3.18
N GLN A 66 -1.31 -9.01 2.18
CA GLN A 66 -2.25 -10.11 2.38
C GLN A 66 -1.56 -11.33 3.00
N GLU A 67 -2.35 -12.35 3.29
CA GLU A 67 -1.82 -13.63 3.76
C GLU A 67 -0.85 -14.22 2.73
N GLY A 68 0.31 -14.67 3.20
CA GLY A 68 1.41 -15.10 2.34
C GLY A 68 2.48 -14.05 2.07
N HIS A 69 2.34 -12.81 2.56
CA HIS A 69 3.42 -11.81 2.56
C HIS A 69 4.20 -11.81 3.90
N PRO A 70 5.53 -11.63 3.90
CA PRO A 70 6.42 -11.49 2.74
C PRO A 70 6.49 -12.77 1.88
N ASN A 71 6.66 -12.61 0.56
CA ASN A 71 6.87 -13.71 -0.39
C ASN A 71 8.06 -13.43 -1.32
N THR A 72 8.70 -14.49 -1.81
CA THR A 72 9.92 -14.41 -2.62
C THR A 72 9.72 -13.90 -4.05
N GLU A 73 8.48 -13.85 -4.55
CA GLU A 73 8.21 -13.49 -5.94
C GLU A 73 8.14 -11.96 -6.13
N TRP A 74 7.37 -11.29 -5.27
CA TRP A 74 7.01 -9.89 -5.44
C TRP A 74 7.22 -9.01 -4.20
N CYS A 75 7.43 -9.60 -3.01
CA CYS A 75 7.44 -8.83 -1.76
C CYS A 75 8.24 -9.53 -0.66
N GLU A 76 9.54 -9.68 -0.90
CA GLU A 76 10.44 -10.21 0.11
C GLU A 76 11.07 -9.04 0.87
N PHE A 77 10.95 -9.08 2.20
CA PHE A 77 11.57 -8.08 3.06
C PHE A 77 11.96 -8.66 4.42
N ILE A 78 12.96 -8.05 5.04
CA ILE A 78 13.36 -8.29 6.43
C ILE A 78 13.01 -7.08 7.30
N ILE A 79 12.80 -7.31 8.60
CA ILE A 79 12.40 -6.26 9.54
C ILE A 79 13.57 -5.93 10.48
N GLU A 80 13.94 -4.66 10.51
CA GLU A 80 14.84 -4.08 11.52
C GLU A 80 14.04 -3.22 12.51
N GLY A 81 14.45 -3.21 13.78
CA GLY A 81 13.75 -2.51 14.85
C GLY A 81 12.54 -3.29 15.39
N ALA A 82 11.43 -2.61 15.65
CA ALA A 82 10.22 -3.19 16.20
C ALA A 82 9.55 -4.16 15.19
N ARG A 83 9.20 -5.37 15.66
CA ARG A 83 8.71 -6.49 14.82
C ARG A 83 7.23 -6.83 15.02
N ASN A 84 6.48 -5.97 15.70
CA ASN A 84 5.08 -6.19 16.09
C ASN A 84 4.07 -5.83 14.99
N TRP A 85 4.44 -6.01 13.72
CA TRP A 85 3.53 -5.85 12.58
C TRP A 85 2.38 -6.85 12.67
N LYS A 86 1.17 -6.41 12.33
CA LYS A 86 -0.03 -7.24 12.30
C LYS A 86 -0.75 -7.07 10.98
N THR A 87 -1.29 -8.16 10.45
CA THR A 87 -2.22 -8.11 9.32
C THR A 87 -3.63 -7.91 9.86
N ARG A 88 -4.32 -6.87 9.39
CA ARG A 88 -5.72 -6.58 9.72
C ARG A 88 -6.59 -6.89 8.52
N LYS A 89 -7.57 -7.78 8.72
CA LYS A 89 -8.59 -8.14 7.74
C LYS A 89 -9.86 -7.34 8.07
N VAL A 90 -10.33 -6.54 7.13
CA VAL A 90 -11.59 -5.79 7.24
C VAL A 90 -12.44 -6.01 5.98
N SER A 91 -13.72 -5.66 6.03
CA SER A 91 -14.63 -5.82 4.88
C SER A 91 -14.16 -5.07 3.62
N ALA A 92 -13.38 -3.99 3.80
CA ALA A 92 -12.83 -3.19 2.71
C ALA A 92 -11.46 -3.68 2.19
N GLY A 93 -10.91 -4.78 2.71
CA GLY A 93 -9.63 -5.34 2.29
C GLY A 93 -8.71 -5.70 3.46
N THR A 94 -7.46 -6.00 3.15
CA THR A 94 -6.41 -6.31 4.14
C THR A 94 -5.33 -5.23 4.16
N TYR A 95 -4.70 -5.00 5.30
CA TYR A 95 -3.56 -4.10 5.43
C TYR A 95 -2.61 -4.55 6.56
N ALA A 96 -1.35 -4.16 6.47
CA ALA A 96 -0.38 -4.28 7.57
C ALA A 96 -0.49 -3.07 8.49
N THR A 97 -0.39 -3.28 9.81
CA THR A 97 -0.40 -2.22 10.82
C THR A 97 0.74 -2.41 11.81
N ILE A 98 1.34 -1.31 12.24
CA ILE A 98 2.24 -1.25 13.38
C ILE A 98 1.90 -0.04 14.25
N VAL A 99 2.05 -0.21 15.56
CA VAL A 99 2.00 0.89 16.53
C VAL A 99 3.34 0.95 17.23
N LEU A 100 3.95 2.13 17.23
CA LEU A 100 5.24 2.42 17.83
C LEU A 100 5.08 3.43 18.96
N GLY A 101 5.72 3.16 20.09
CA GLY A 101 5.90 4.13 21.18
C GLY A 101 7.07 5.08 20.92
N GLY A 102 7.18 6.13 21.74
CA GLY A 102 8.27 7.10 21.66
C GLY A 102 9.65 6.46 21.73
N GLY A 103 10.51 6.78 20.77
CA GLY A 103 11.88 6.26 20.64
C GLY A 103 11.98 4.95 19.83
N GLN A 104 10.86 4.40 19.38
CA GLN A 104 10.86 3.18 18.56
C GLN A 104 10.87 3.48 17.06
N SER A 105 11.46 2.57 16.30
CA SER A 105 11.43 2.55 14.84
C SER A 105 11.20 1.13 14.32
N SER A 106 10.69 1.03 13.10
CA SER A 106 10.61 -0.20 12.33
C SER A 106 10.97 0.11 10.88
N ILE A 107 11.83 -0.72 10.30
CA ILE A 107 12.28 -0.60 8.92
C ILE A 107 11.99 -1.90 8.18
N LEU A 108 11.27 -1.81 7.06
CA LEU A 108 11.08 -2.90 6.11
C LEU A 108 12.17 -2.80 5.06
N HIS A 109 13.08 -3.78 5.01
CA HIS A 109 14.16 -3.84 4.04
C HIS A 109 13.83 -4.80 2.91
N PHE A 110 13.53 -4.28 1.72
CA PHE A 110 13.25 -5.11 0.56
C PHE A 110 14.55 -5.70 -0.01
N THR A 111 14.54 -6.99 -0.32
CA THR A 111 15.74 -7.75 -0.69
C THR A 111 16.09 -7.67 -2.17
N ARG A 112 15.13 -7.24 -3.01
CA ARG A 112 15.30 -7.19 -4.45
C ARG A 112 15.91 -5.87 -4.89
N GLU A 113 17.06 -5.93 -5.57
CA GLU A 113 17.66 -4.78 -6.25
C GLU A 113 16.84 -4.39 -7.48
N MET A 114 16.70 -3.09 -7.70
CA MET A 114 15.90 -2.51 -8.77
C MET A 114 16.70 -1.41 -9.47
N ASP A 115 16.64 -1.37 -10.80
CA ASP A 115 17.41 -0.42 -11.62
C ASP A 115 16.62 0.89 -11.82
N PHE A 116 17.07 1.94 -11.13
CA PHE A 116 16.52 3.29 -11.23
C PHE A 116 17.20 4.17 -12.29
N SER A 117 18.06 3.59 -13.14
CA SER A 117 18.62 4.29 -14.32
C SER A 117 17.54 4.67 -15.34
N LYS A 118 16.42 3.94 -15.32
CA LYS A 118 15.19 4.24 -16.05
C LYS A 118 14.16 4.83 -15.10
N GLN A 119 13.20 5.54 -15.68
CA GLN A 119 12.05 6.03 -14.92
C GLN A 119 11.22 4.85 -14.38
N MET A 120 11.12 4.79 -13.06
CA MET A 120 10.24 3.89 -12.33
C MET A 120 9.08 4.69 -11.73
N CYS A 121 7.98 4.01 -11.45
CA CYS A 121 6.90 4.56 -10.66
C CYS A 121 6.87 3.91 -9.27
N PHE A 122 6.97 4.74 -8.25
CA PHE A 122 6.81 4.33 -6.86
C PHE A 122 5.42 4.70 -6.35
N LYS A 123 4.73 3.71 -5.79
CA LYS A 123 3.45 3.90 -5.13
C LYS A 123 3.44 3.29 -3.74
N ILE A 124 2.91 4.05 -2.78
CA ILE A 124 2.61 3.58 -1.43
C ILE A 124 1.24 4.09 -1.01
N GLU A 125 0.41 3.19 -0.52
CA GLU A 125 -0.89 3.51 0.06
C GLU A 125 -0.84 3.29 1.56
N TYR A 126 -1.04 4.37 2.31
CA TYR A 126 -0.84 4.40 3.75
C TYR A 126 -1.91 5.23 4.45
N ARG A 127 -1.98 5.04 5.76
CA ARG A 127 -2.53 6.02 6.72
C ARG A 127 -1.64 6.02 7.95
N LYS A 128 -1.43 7.19 8.54
CA LYS A 128 -0.52 7.35 9.68
C LYS A 128 -0.99 8.51 10.56
N GLY A 129 -0.66 8.41 11.84
CA GLY A 129 -0.96 9.46 12.79
C GLY A 129 -0.87 8.99 14.23
N PRO A 130 -1.37 9.79 15.18
CA PRO A 130 -1.37 9.43 16.59
C PRO A 130 -2.31 8.25 16.86
N GLN A 131 -1.94 7.39 17.80
CA GLN A 131 -2.78 6.27 18.20
C GLN A 131 -4.06 6.72 18.90
N ILE A 132 -3.99 7.84 19.63
CA ILE A 132 -5.13 8.46 20.31
C ILE A 132 -5.50 9.74 19.56
N ALA A 133 -6.79 9.91 19.25
CA ALA A 133 -7.27 11.12 18.58
C ALA A 133 -7.05 12.35 19.48
N GLY A 134 -6.45 13.39 18.93
CA GLY A 134 -6.13 14.64 19.63
C GLY A 134 -4.66 14.75 20.08
N ASP A 135 -3.92 13.63 20.13
CA ASP A 135 -2.49 13.67 20.39
C ASP A 135 -1.73 14.29 19.21
N ARG A 136 -0.57 14.88 19.52
CA ARG A 136 0.30 15.44 18.50
C ARG A 136 0.96 14.32 17.70
N SER A 137 0.82 14.40 16.38
CA SER A 137 1.57 13.57 15.46
C SER A 137 3.00 14.09 15.28
N ASN A 138 3.98 13.21 15.53
CA ASN A 138 5.41 13.51 15.41
C ASN A 138 6.17 12.36 14.72
N ASN A 139 5.47 11.42 14.09
CA ASN A 139 6.08 10.29 13.41
C ASN A 139 6.85 10.73 12.16
N GLN A 140 7.79 9.89 11.74
CA GLN A 140 8.53 10.04 10.49
C GLN A 140 8.31 8.77 9.66
N LEU A 141 7.75 8.93 8.46
CA LEU A 141 7.63 7.89 7.46
C LEU A 141 8.48 8.28 6.25
N SER A 142 9.37 7.39 5.83
CA SER A 142 10.20 7.62 4.64
C SER A 142 10.38 6.35 3.84
N SER A 143 10.33 6.48 2.51
CA SER A 143 10.91 5.48 1.62
C SER A 143 12.37 5.86 1.37
N VAL A 144 13.28 4.92 1.56
CA VAL A 144 14.73 5.15 1.40
C VAL A 144 15.22 4.25 0.29
N PHE A 145 16.06 4.79 -0.58
CA PHE A 145 16.67 4.03 -1.67
C PHE A 145 18.18 4.12 -1.56
N HIS A 146 18.81 2.97 -1.41
CA HIS A 146 20.25 2.83 -1.23
C HIS A 146 20.86 2.30 -2.53
N SER A 147 21.62 3.14 -3.22
CA SER A 147 22.33 2.74 -4.43
C SER A 147 23.48 1.79 -4.09
N THR A 148 23.47 0.60 -4.69
CA THR A 148 24.53 -0.39 -4.52
C THR A 148 25.78 -0.05 -5.33
N LEU A 149 25.67 0.88 -6.29
CA LEU A 149 26.79 1.35 -7.11
C LEU A 149 27.52 2.56 -6.50
N SER A 150 26.78 3.59 -6.07
CA SER A 150 27.38 4.82 -5.53
C SER A 150 27.47 4.83 -4.00
N ASN A 151 26.87 3.84 -3.33
CA ASN A 151 26.72 3.78 -1.88
C ASN A 151 25.99 5.02 -1.30
N GLY A 152 25.17 5.68 -2.13
CA GLY A 152 24.39 6.86 -1.79
C GLY A 152 22.97 6.51 -1.33
N TYR A 153 22.39 7.38 -0.49
CA TYR A 153 21.03 7.23 0.03
C TYR A 153 20.12 8.35 -0.48
N TYR A 154 18.96 7.97 -1.00
CA TYR A 154 17.91 8.89 -1.42
C TYR A 154 16.69 8.72 -0.52
N TYR A 155 16.23 9.81 0.08
CA TYR A 155 15.13 9.80 1.04
C TYR A 155 13.90 10.47 0.42
N LEU A 156 12.80 9.73 0.38
CA LEU A 156 11.47 10.25 0.09
C LEU A 156 10.69 10.31 1.41
N ASN A 157 10.66 11.50 2.01
CA ASN A 157 9.93 11.74 3.25
C ASN A 157 8.43 11.92 2.96
N ILE A 158 7.61 11.11 3.62
CA ILE A 158 6.16 11.14 3.53
C ILE A 158 5.64 11.90 4.75
N THR A 159 5.47 13.21 4.58
CA THR A 159 5.23 14.14 5.70
C THR A 159 3.76 14.18 6.13
N SER A 160 2.84 14.12 5.17
CA SER A 160 1.40 14.27 5.44
C SER A 160 0.88 13.15 6.34
N ASP A 161 0.35 13.52 7.50
CA ASP A 161 -0.53 12.59 8.21
C ASP A 161 -1.81 12.38 7.41
N ALA A 162 -2.34 11.18 7.55
CA ALA A 162 -3.42 10.70 6.74
C ALA A 162 -4.34 9.87 7.63
N LYS A 163 -5.50 10.44 7.99
CA LYS A 163 -6.55 9.71 8.71
C LYS A 163 -7.25 8.71 7.77
N ASP A 164 -7.44 9.14 6.54
CA ASP A 164 -7.97 8.33 5.44
C ASP A 164 -6.83 7.76 4.58
N TRP A 165 -7.13 6.68 3.86
CA TRP A 165 -6.15 6.05 2.96
C TRP A 165 -5.66 7.04 1.91
N THR A 166 -4.36 7.32 1.96
CA THR A 166 -3.68 8.26 1.07
C THR A 166 -2.68 7.51 0.22
N THR A 167 -2.62 7.87 -1.05
CA THR A 167 -1.67 7.30 -2.00
C THR A 167 -0.62 8.34 -2.34
N VAL A 168 0.66 7.99 -2.16
CA VAL A 168 1.77 8.69 -2.81
C VAL A 168 2.09 7.91 -4.08
N ASP A 169 2.14 8.62 -5.21
CA ASP A 169 2.37 8.08 -6.54
C ASP A 169 3.36 9.01 -7.25
N LEU A 170 4.63 8.60 -7.36
CA LEU A 170 5.73 9.48 -7.77
C LEU A 170 6.68 8.81 -8.76
N PRO A 171 7.06 9.51 -9.85
CA PRO A 171 8.11 9.04 -10.72
C PRO A 171 9.47 9.15 -10.01
N ILE A 172 10.26 8.10 -10.08
CA ILE A 172 11.58 8.03 -9.46
C ILE A 172 12.59 7.55 -10.49
N SER A 173 13.70 8.28 -10.62
CA SER A 173 14.86 7.91 -11.44
C SER A 173 16.10 8.64 -10.94
N TRP A 174 17.26 7.98 -10.95
CA TRP A 174 18.54 8.62 -10.71
C TRP A 174 19.69 7.89 -11.40
N TRP A 175 20.82 8.58 -11.55
CA TRP A 175 22.01 8.05 -12.23
C TRP A 175 22.82 7.05 -11.39
N GLY A 176 22.45 6.86 -10.12
CA GLY A 176 23.03 5.85 -9.21
C GLY A 176 22.68 4.37 -9.51
N GLY A 177 21.93 4.07 -10.58
CA GLY A 177 21.65 2.70 -11.03
C GLY A 177 20.96 1.80 -9.99
N SER A 178 21.33 0.52 -9.95
CA SER A 178 20.73 -0.49 -9.06
C SER A 178 20.70 -0.04 -7.61
N SER A 179 19.53 -0.18 -6.97
CA SER A 179 19.31 0.26 -5.60
C SER A 179 18.40 -0.71 -4.84
N LEU A 180 18.64 -0.83 -3.54
CA LEU A 180 17.74 -1.47 -2.57
C LEU A 180 16.76 -0.45 -2.02
N MET A 181 15.54 -0.88 -1.70
CA MET A 181 14.50 -0.02 -1.15
C MET A 181 14.19 -0.39 0.30
N TYR A 182 13.98 0.62 1.14
CA TYR A 182 13.55 0.49 2.52
C TYR A 182 12.30 1.35 2.78
N VAL A 183 11.45 0.92 3.70
CA VAL A 183 10.37 1.76 4.27
C VAL A 183 10.63 1.88 5.75
N SER A 184 10.91 3.10 6.19
CA SER A 184 11.23 3.42 7.58
C SER A 184 10.07 4.16 8.23
N PHE A 185 9.64 3.69 9.40
CA PHE A 185 8.69 4.37 10.26
C PHE A 185 9.30 4.54 11.65
N ALA A 186 9.33 5.77 12.17
CA ALA A 186 9.91 6.08 13.46
C ALA A 186 9.06 7.05 14.27
N VAL A 187 9.10 6.91 15.59
CA VAL A 187 8.45 7.81 16.54
C VAL A 187 9.53 8.39 17.46
N PRO A 188 9.67 9.73 17.55
CA PRO A 188 10.73 10.34 18.34
C PRO A 188 10.56 10.06 19.84
N HIS A 189 11.67 10.11 20.57
CA HIS A 189 11.68 9.87 22.01
C HIS A 189 10.76 10.86 22.74
N GLY A 190 9.98 10.36 23.71
CA GLY A 190 9.03 11.17 24.49
C GLY A 190 7.70 11.49 23.79
N ALA A 191 7.50 11.09 22.53
CA ALA A 191 6.20 11.21 21.88
C ALA A 191 5.23 10.09 22.32
N ALA A 192 3.93 10.39 22.29
CA ALA A 192 2.88 9.40 22.46
C ALA A 192 2.92 8.34 21.35
N PRO A 193 2.34 7.14 21.56
CA PRO A 193 2.29 6.10 20.53
C PRO A 193 1.61 6.56 19.25
N GLN A 194 2.16 6.14 18.11
CA GLN A 194 1.67 6.49 16.77
C GLN A 194 1.59 5.25 15.91
N TYR A 195 0.65 5.23 14.96
CA TYR A 195 0.41 4.10 14.09
C TYR A 195 0.82 4.40 12.66
N LEU A 196 1.16 3.33 11.95
CA LEU A 196 1.28 3.28 10.51
C LEU A 196 0.52 2.07 10.01
N ASP A 197 -0.36 2.30 9.04
CA ASP A 197 -0.98 1.24 8.28
C ASP A 197 -0.58 1.34 6.81
N LEU A 198 -0.26 0.19 6.23
CA LEU A 198 0.16 0.04 4.84
C LEU A 198 -0.80 -0.92 4.15
N ARG A 199 -1.49 -0.43 3.12
CA ARG A 199 -2.33 -1.29 2.27
C ARG A 199 -1.53 -1.87 1.13
N GLN A 200 -0.71 -1.06 0.47
CA GLN A 200 0.13 -1.55 -0.60
C GLN A 200 1.38 -0.72 -0.84
N ILE A 201 2.41 -1.38 -1.38
CA ILE A 201 3.61 -0.78 -1.94
C ILE A 201 3.84 -1.41 -3.31
N VAL A 202 4.03 -0.57 -4.32
CA VAL A 202 4.28 -0.98 -5.70
C VAL A 202 5.49 -0.23 -6.24
N LEU A 203 6.34 -0.97 -6.94
CA LEU A 203 7.33 -0.41 -7.84
C LEU A 203 7.22 -1.09 -9.20
N ASN A 204 7.01 -0.30 -10.25
CA ASN A 204 6.90 -0.77 -11.63
C ASN A 204 7.64 0.17 -12.59
N ASP A 205 7.97 -0.30 -13.80
CA ASP A 205 8.56 0.57 -14.82
C ASP A 205 7.57 1.60 -15.37
N GLY A 206 8.13 2.67 -15.93
CA GLY A 206 7.42 3.62 -16.75
C GLY A 206 6.80 4.78 -15.97
N GLN A 207 5.81 5.41 -16.61
CA GLN A 207 5.14 6.58 -16.08
C GLN A 207 4.18 6.17 -14.98
N CYS A 208 4.19 6.92 -13.88
CA CYS A 208 3.12 6.78 -12.90
C CYS A 208 1.77 7.01 -13.55
N GLY A 209 0.79 6.20 -13.14
CA GLY A 209 -0.56 6.31 -13.67
C GLY A 209 -1.03 7.75 -13.49
N LYS A 210 -1.52 8.37 -14.57
CA LYS A 210 -2.30 9.61 -14.44
C LYS A 210 -3.59 9.29 -13.70
N LYS A 211 -3.53 9.14 -12.38
CA LYS A 211 -4.69 9.35 -11.51
C LYS A 211 -4.54 10.75 -10.94
N ALA A 212 -5.37 11.62 -11.48
CA ALA A 212 -5.48 13.02 -11.16
C ALA A 212 -5.43 13.27 -9.65
N PHE A 213 -4.42 14.02 -9.22
CA PHE A 213 -4.67 15.03 -8.19
C PHE A 213 -5.70 16.00 -8.79
N TYR A 214 -6.95 15.87 -8.39
CA TYR A 214 -7.90 16.97 -8.48
C TYR A 214 -8.02 17.57 -7.08
N GLY A 215 -7.57 18.82 -6.98
CA GLY A 215 -8.01 19.81 -5.98
C GLY A 215 -7.61 19.53 -4.55
#